data_AF-A0A2H9Q1J2-F1
#
_entry.id   AF-A0A2H9Q1J2-F1
#
_cell.length_a   1.000
_cell.length_b   1.000
_cell.length_c   1.000
_cell.angle_alpha   90.00
_cell.angle_beta   90.00
_cell.angle_gamma   90.00
#
_symmetry.space_group_name_H-M   'P 1'
#
loop_
_entity.id
_entity.type
_entity.pdbx_description
1 polymer ?
#
loop_
_entity_poly.entity_id
_entity_poly.type
_entity_poly.pdbx_seq_one_letter_code
_entity_poly.pdbx_strand_id
1 'polypeptide(L)'
;MIKKINTLKGINKKGDKLISVYWFAILVIVAIGIVLMVNTFYGENYDVRSQEAEILAQKVADCIYFGGEFNSLIVNPQGGFREDFNDNFLKMCNLNFTIEGGLERPPYYVEVGFFPDGDLKKSSFTMLDGNKNWKPDCSVGVSQRANLVTCKEKEFFAVTKSDSVYLIKILSIVGKIDENTN
;
A
#
# COMPACT_ATOMS: atom_id res chain seq x y z
N MET A 1 66.13 -21.15 64.26
CA MET A 1 65.12 -21.80 63.40
C MET A 1 64.30 -20.68 62.75
N ILE A 2 64.65 -20.24 61.54
CA ILE A 2 63.92 -19.15 60.84
C ILE A 2 63.46 -19.69 59.49
N LYS A 3 62.14 -19.77 59.33
CA LYS A 3 61.42 -20.35 58.21
C LYS A 3 61.40 -19.33 57.06
N LYS A 4 62.10 -19.61 55.96
CA LYS A 4 61.98 -18.84 54.70
C LYS A 4 60.57 -19.06 54.14
N ILE A 5 59.76 -18.00 54.09
CA ILE A 5 58.48 -17.98 53.38
C ILE A 5 58.80 -17.68 51.91
N ASN A 6 58.60 -18.66 51.04
CA ASN A 6 58.62 -18.45 49.59
C ASN A 6 57.39 -17.63 49.21
N THR A 7 57.60 -16.39 48.79
CA THR A 7 56.57 -15.57 48.16
C THR A 7 56.26 -16.14 46.77
N LEU A 8 54.98 -16.47 46.57
CA LEU A 8 54.44 -16.93 45.29
C LEU A 8 54.68 -15.87 44.20
N LYS A 9 55.39 -16.30 43.17
CA LYS A 9 55.66 -15.61 41.92
C LYS A 9 54.36 -15.03 41.35
N GLY A 10 54.28 -13.71 41.26
CA GLY A 10 53.13 -13.00 40.71
C GLY A 10 52.81 -13.47 39.28
N ILE A 11 51.55 -13.83 39.06
CA ILE A 11 51.02 -14.18 37.74
C ILE A 11 51.15 -12.94 36.85
N ASN A 12 51.90 -13.05 35.76
CA ASN A 12 52.05 -11.97 34.79
C ASN A 12 50.68 -11.60 34.21
N LYS A 13 50.12 -10.44 34.62
CA LYS A 13 48.86 -9.83 34.13
C LYS A 13 48.90 -9.38 32.66
N LYS A 14 49.63 -10.09 31.80
CA LYS A 14 49.78 -9.77 30.36
C LYS A 14 48.76 -10.52 29.49
N GLY A 15 48.25 -11.68 29.95
CA GLY A 15 47.19 -12.44 29.25
C GLY A 15 45.82 -11.75 29.28
N ASP A 16 45.50 -11.06 30.38
CA ASP A 16 44.23 -10.33 30.57
C ASP A 16 44.03 -9.20 29.55
N LYS A 17 45.12 -8.63 29.04
CA LYS A 17 45.04 -7.57 28.02
C LYS A 17 44.62 -8.11 26.66
N LEU A 18 45.09 -9.30 26.29
CA LEU A 18 44.73 -9.92 25.00
C LEU A 18 43.26 -10.34 25.02
N ILE A 19 42.80 -11.00 26.09
CA ILE A 19 41.41 -11.44 26.20
C ILE A 19 40.43 -10.25 26.22
N SER A 20 40.80 -9.13 26.84
CA SER A 20 39.98 -7.92 26.86
C SER A 20 39.82 -7.28 25.48
N VAL A 21 40.87 -7.31 24.63
CA VAL A 21 40.80 -6.79 23.26
C VAL A 21 39.88 -7.64 22.39
N TYR A 22 39.97 -8.97 22.48
CA TYR A 22 39.07 -9.87 21.75
C TYR A 22 37.61 -9.69 22.18
N TRP A 23 37.38 -9.56 23.49
CA TRP A 23 36.03 -9.31 24.01
C TRP A 23 35.45 -7.98 23.49
N PHE A 24 36.25 -6.92 23.46
CA PHE A 24 35.83 -5.63 22.92
C PHE A 24 35.53 -5.71 21.42
N ALA A 25 36.33 -6.44 20.64
CA ALA A 25 36.09 -6.64 19.22
C ALA A 25 34.74 -7.34 18.95
N ILE A 26 34.38 -8.36 19.73
CA ILE A 26 33.08 -9.04 19.62
C ILE A 26 31.93 -8.06 19.88
N LEU A 27 32.04 -7.22 20.92
CA LEU A 27 31.00 -6.23 21.22
C LEU A 27 30.83 -5.20 20.10
N VAL A 28 31.92 -4.75 19.49
CA VAL A 28 31.86 -3.82 18.34
C VAL A 28 31.16 -4.47 17.14
N ILE A 29 31.48 -5.74 16.83
CA ILE A 29 30.82 -6.47 15.74
C ILE A 29 29.31 -6.61 16.01
N VAL A 30 28.93 -6.97 17.24
CA VAL A 30 27.53 -7.09 17.63
C VAL A 30 26.82 -5.73 17.55
N ALA A 31 27.45 -4.65 18.03
CA ALA A 31 26.89 -3.31 17.97
C ALA A 31 26.68 -2.84 16.51
N ILE A 32 27.66 -3.07 15.63
CA ILE A 32 27.52 -2.77 14.20
C ILE A 32 26.38 -3.58 13.59
N GLY A 33 26.27 -4.87 13.91
CA GLY A 33 25.18 -5.72 13.42
C GLY A 33 23.80 -5.19 13.82
N ILE A 34 23.64 -4.74 15.07
CA ILE A 34 22.38 -4.14 15.55
C ILE A 34 22.09 -2.84 14.80
N VAL A 35 23.08 -1.95 14.67
CA VAL A 35 22.90 -0.66 13.96
C VAL A 35 22.51 -0.88 12.51
N LEU A 36 23.17 -1.82 11.81
CA LEU A 36 22.82 -2.15 10.42
C LEU A 36 21.41 -2.70 10.31
N MET A 37 21.02 -3.62 11.20
CA MET A 37 19.66 -4.18 11.20
C MET A 37 18.61 -3.07 11.42
N VAL A 38 18.78 -2.26 12.46
CA VAL A 38 17.87 -1.13 12.75
C VAL A 38 17.83 -0.16 11.57
N ASN A 39 18.97 0.19 10.97
CA ASN A 39 19.00 1.08 9.82
C ASN A 39 18.34 0.48 8.57
N THR A 40 18.41 -0.82 8.35
CA THR A 40 17.68 -1.45 7.23
C THR A 40 16.17 -1.49 7.46
N PHE A 41 15.73 -1.71 8.71
CA PHE A 41 14.29 -1.76 9.03
C PHE A 41 13.65 -0.37 9.14
N TYR A 42 14.40 0.65 9.57
CA TYR A 42 13.89 1.99 9.85
C TYR A 42 14.51 3.10 8.99
N GLY A 43 15.45 2.80 8.10
CA GLY A 43 16.21 3.82 7.35
C GLY A 43 15.71 4.12 5.93
N GLU A 44 14.88 3.27 5.34
CA GLU A 44 14.16 3.57 4.11
C GLU A 44 12.66 3.41 4.32
N ASN A 45 11.96 4.41 3.83
CA ASN A 45 10.53 4.56 4.01
C ASN A 45 9.81 3.89 2.87
N TYR A 46 8.96 2.92 3.21
CA TYR A 46 8.21 2.19 2.21
C TYR A 46 7.07 3.07 1.68
N ASP A 47 7.19 3.48 0.42
CA ASP A 47 6.07 4.06 -0.33
C ASP A 47 5.09 2.95 -0.70
N VAL A 48 4.03 2.83 0.10
CA VAL A 48 3.00 1.79 -0.08
C VAL A 48 1.88 2.21 -1.05
N ARG A 49 1.94 3.43 -1.60
CA ARG A 49 0.85 4.01 -2.41
C ARG A 49 0.55 3.20 -3.66
N SER A 50 1.57 2.58 -4.26
CA SER A 50 1.39 1.69 -5.40
C SER A 50 0.58 0.45 -5.04
N GLN A 51 0.88 -0.16 -3.90
CA GLN A 51 0.19 -1.36 -3.41
C GLN A 51 -1.22 -0.98 -2.92
N GLU A 52 -1.38 0.15 -2.24
CA GLU A 52 -2.68 0.66 -1.80
C GLU A 52 -3.62 0.91 -2.99
N ALA A 53 -3.15 1.60 -4.03
CA ALA A 53 -3.95 1.87 -5.23
C ALA A 53 -4.35 0.57 -5.95
N GLU A 54 -3.46 -0.42 -5.98
CA GLU A 54 -3.74 -1.73 -6.59
C GLU A 54 -4.75 -2.54 -5.77
N ILE A 55 -4.60 -2.59 -4.45
CA ILE A 55 -5.54 -3.25 -3.54
C ILE A 55 -6.90 -2.56 -3.60
N LEU A 56 -6.93 -1.22 -3.67
CA LEU A 56 -8.16 -0.46 -3.80
C LEU A 56 -8.87 -0.80 -5.12
N ALA A 57 -8.16 -0.81 -6.25
CA ALA A 57 -8.73 -1.23 -7.54
C ALA A 57 -9.24 -2.69 -7.52
N GLN A 58 -8.51 -3.59 -6.84
CA GLN A 58 -8.91 -4.98 -6.66
C GLN A 58 -10.20 -5.10 -5.84
N LYS A 59 -10.28 -4.45 -4.68
CA LYS A 59 -11.48 -4.46 -3.83
C LYS A 59 -12.70 -3.91 -4.56
N VAL A 60 -12.52 -2.87 -5.36
CA VAL A 60 -13.59 -2.30 -6.19
C VAL A 60 -14.02 -3.30 -7.26
N ALA A 61 -13.08 -3.96 -7.95
CA ALA A 61 -13.38 -5.00 -8.92
C ALA A 61 -14.18 -6.15 -8.29
N ASP A 62 -13.74 -6.64 -7.13
CA ASP A 62 -14.40 -7.73 -6.41
C ASP A 62 -15.77 -7.31 -5.85
N CYS A 63 -15.94 -6.04 -5.44
CA CYS A 63 -17.25 -5.52 -5.07
C CYS A 63 -18.23 -5.53 -6.26
N ILE A 64 -17.73 -5.25 -7.46
CA ILE A 64 -18.56 -5.14 -8.66
C ILE A 64 -18.92 -6.51 -9.23
N TYR A 65 -17.91 -7.38 -9.35
CA TYR A 65 -18.01 -8.65 -10.03
C TYR A 65 -17.23 -9.72 -9.27
N PHE A 66 -17.96 -10.65 -8.65
CA PHE A 66 -17.38 -11.70 -7.82
C PHE A 66 -17.96 -13.06 -8.19
N GLY A 67 -17.11 -14.07 -8.27
CA GLY A 67 -17.55 -15.45 -8.57
C GLY A 67 -18.18 -15.64 -9.96
N GLY A 68 -17.89 -14.75 -10.91
CA GLY A 68 -18.46 -14.82 -12.27
C GLY A 68 -19.83 -14.16 -12.42
N GLU A 69 -20.33 -13.47 -11.40
CA GLU A 69 -21.59 -12.73 -11.46
C GLU A 69 -21.43 -11.28 -11.00
N PHE A 70 -22.28 -10.41 -11.56
CA PHE A 70 -22.42 -9.05 -11.05
C PHE A 70 -23.04 -9.07 -9.66
N ASN A 71 -22.55 -8.18 -8.81
CA ASN A 71 -23.17 -7.95 -7.51
C ASN A 71 -24.62 -7.47 -7.70
N SER A 72 -25.56 -8.14 -7.03
CA SER A 72 -26.99 -7.81 -7.06
C SER A 72 -27.32 -6.40 -6.57
N LEU A 73 -26.37 -5.75 -5.88
CA LEU A 73 -26.49 -4.36 -5.46
C LEU A 73 -26.33 -3.37 -6.63
N ILE A 74 -25.66 -3.77 -7.71
CA ILE A 74 -25.33 -2.91 -8.86
C ILE A 74 -26.34 -3.07 -9.98
N VAL A 75 -26.74 -4.31 -10.23
CA VAL A 75 -27.58 -4.66 -11.38
C VAL A 75 -28.93 -5.16 -10.87
N ASN A 76 -30.00 -4.55 -11.37
CA ASN A 76 -31.36 -5.02 -11.14
C ASN A 76 -31.56 -6.42 -11.73
N PRO A 77 -32.55 -7.20 -11.25
CA PRO A 77 -32.89 -8.50 -11.85
C PRO A 77 -33.21 -8.44 -13.35
N GLN A 78 -33.53 -7.26 -13.88
CA GLN A 78 -33.83 -6.97 -15.28
C GLN A 78 -32.59 -6.59 -16.11
N GLY A 79 -31.39 -6.58 -15.53
CA GLY A 79 -30.13 -6.27 -16.21
C GLY A 79 -29.76 -4.79 -16.30
N GLY A 80 -30.58 -3.89 -15.75
CA GLY A 80 -30.28 -2.46 -15.68
C GLY A 80 -29.43 -2.06 -14.47
N PHE A 81 -28.57 -1.05 -14.63
CA PHE A 81 -27.80 -0.49 -13.51
C PHE A 81 -28.68 0.31 -12.56
N ARG A 82 -28.42 0.17 -11.26
CA ARG A 82 -29.10 0.87 -10.18
C ARG A 82 -28.49 2.26 -9.97
N GLU A 83 -29.28 3.31 -10.15
CA GLU A 83 -28.80 4.69 -9.93
C GLU A 83 -28.41 4.96 -8.47
N ASP A 84 -29.11 4.33 -7.51
CA ASP A 84 -28.85 4.48 -6.08
C ASP A 84 -27.51 3.87 -5.62
N PHE A 85 -26.92 3.01 -6.46
CA PHE A 85 -25.59 2.47 -6.23
C PHE A 85 -24.51 3.55 -6.40
N ASN A 86 -24.70 4.53 -7.29
CA ASN A 86 -23.70 5.57 -7.53
C ASN A 86 -23.44 6.42 -6.28
N ASP A 87 -24.52 6.86 -5.62
CA ASP A 87 -24.44 7.74 -4.45
C ASP A 87 -23.98 7.02 -3.17
N ASN A 88 -24.07 5.68 -3.13
CA ASN A 88 -23.75 4.86 -1.96
C ASN A 88 -22.61 3.87 -2.23
N PHE A 89 -21.88 4.03 -3.32
CA PHE A 89 -20.87 3.09 -3.79
C PHE A 89 -19.87 2.70 -2.69
N LEU A 90 -19.30 3.68 -1.99
CA LEU A 90 -18.35 3.41 -0.90
C LEU A 90 -18.97 2.58 0.20
N LYS A 91 -20.19 2.92 0.61
CA LYS A 91 -20.90 2.20 1.66
C LYS A 91 -21.24 0.78 1.24
N MET A 92 -21.70 0.58 0.00
CA MET A 92 -22.07 -0.73 -0.53
C MET A 92 -20.86 -1.64 -0.74
N CYS A 93 -19.71 -1.06 -1.12
CA CYS A 93 -18.44 -1.77 -1.24
C CYS A 93 -17.64 -1.85 0.08
N ASN A 94 -18.20 -1.37 1.19
CA ASN A 94 -17.54 -1.32 2.49
C ASN A 94 -16.15 -0.64 2.44
N LEU A 95 -16.06 0.44 1.67
CA LEU A 95 -14.90 1.29 1.53
C LEU A 95 -15.09 2.54 2.40
N ASN A 96 -14.03 2.95 3.09
CA ASN A 96 -14.02 4.18 3.85
C ASN A 96 -12.78 5.00 3.46
N PHE A 97 -13.01 6.20 2.92
CA PHE A 97 -11.94 7.13 2.55
C PHE A 97 -11.68 8.18 3.66
N THR A 98 -12.40 8.09 4.77
CA THR A 98 -12.21 8.93 5.95
C THR A 98 -11.00 8.43 6.73
N ILE A 99 -10.04 9.32 6.99
CA ILE A 99 -8.85 9.03 7.79
C ILE A 99 -9.04 9.61 9.19
N GLU A 100 -8.66 8.84 10.20
CA GLU A 100 -8.64 9.28 11.60
C GLU A 100 -7.63 10.43 11.75
N GLY A 101 -8.09 11.60 12.21
CA GLY A 101 -7.25 12.81 12.29
C GLY A 101 -7.70 13.95 11.38
N GLY A 102 -8.69 13.73 10.50
CA GLY A 102 -9.41 14.81 9.82
C GLY A 102 -8.54 15.60 8.84
N LEU A 103 -7.91 14.91 7.88
CA LEU A 103 -7.25 15.59 6.76
C LEU A 103 -8.27 16.43 5.98
N GLU A 104 -7.90 17.67 5.64
CA GLU A 104 -8.74 18.57 4.83
C GLU A 104 -9.09 17.99 3.46
N ARG A 105 -8.31 16.99 2.98
CA ARG A 105 -8.49 16.35 1.68
C ARG A 105 -8.34 14.83 1.82
N PRO A 106 -9.35 14.03 1.40
CA PRO A 106 -9.19 12.59 1.37
C PRO A 106 -8.11 12.22 0.33
N PRO A 107 -7.19 11.31 0.66
CA PRO A 107 -6.10 10.94 -0.23
C PRO A 107 -6.55 9.94 -1.30
N TYR A 108 -7.76 9.42 -1.23
CA TYR A 108 -8.26 8.42 -2.17
C TYR A 108 -9.14 9.04 -3.24
N TYR A 109 -9.06 8.48 -4.44
CA TYR A 109 -10.02 8.69 -5.51
C TYR A 109 -10.21 7.39 -6.30
N VAL A 110 -11.46 7.10 -6.65
CA VAL A 110 -11.81 5.96 -7.48
C VAL A 110 -12.79 6.41 -8.55
N GLU A 111 -12.58 5.94 -9.77
CA GLU A 111 -13.48 6.08 -10.89
C GLU A 111 -13.69 4.73 -11.54
N VAL A 112 -14.94 4.38 -11.83
CA VAL A 112 -15.32 3.14 -12.49
C VAL A 112 -16.18 3.46 -13.70
N GLY A 113 -15.74 3.05 -14.88
CA GLY A 113 -16.53 3.15 -16.12
C GLY A 113 -16.96 1.78 -16.62
N PHE A 114 -18.22 1.67 -17.06
CA PHE A 114 -18.78 0.49 -17.69
C PHE A 114 -18.99 0.76 -19.16
N PHE A 115 -18.37 -0.02 -20.02
CA PHE A 115 -18.41 0.15 -21.47
C PHE A 115 -19.04 -1.08 -22.10
N PRO A 116 -20.17 -0.98 -22.80
CA PRO A 116 -20.78 -2.12 -23.47
C PRO A 116 -19.88 -2.62 -24.61
N ASP A 117 -19.93 -3.93 -24.86
CA ASP A 117 -19.22 -4.53 -25.99
C ASP A 117 -19.70 -3.90 -27.32
N GLY A 118 -18.75 -3.37 -28.10
CA GLY A 118 -19.00 -2.65 -29.35
C GLY A 118 -18.88 -1.11 -29.29
N ASP A 119 -19.03 -0.47 -28.13
CA ASP A 119 -18.80 0.98 -27.96
C ASP A 119 -17.93 1.29 -26.74
N LEU A 120 -16.61 1.18 -26.94
CA LEU A 120 -15.61 1.48 -25.92
C LEU A 120 -15.39 2.98 -25.69
N LYS A 121 -16.03 3.85 -26.47
CA LYS A 121 -15.89 5.31 -26.35
C LYS A 121 -16.95 5.92 -25.46
N LYS A 122 -18.13 5.28 -25.36
CA LYS A 122 -19.24 5.77 -24.55
C LYS A 122 -19.49 4.85 -23.36
N SER A 123 -19.17 5.34 -22.17
CA SER A 123 -19.54 4.68 -20.93
C SER A 123 -21.07 4.65 -20.80
N SER A 124 -21.64 3.47 -20.53
CA SER A 124 -23.05 3.32 -20.19
C SER A 124 -23.36 3.79 -18.77
N PHE A 125 -22.35 3.70 -17.89
CA PHE A 125 -22.48 4.07 -16.49
C PHE A 125 -21.10 4.42 -15.93
N THR A 126 -21.01 5.51 -15.19
CA THR A 126 -19.75 5.92 -14.55
C THR A 126 -20.02 6.23 -13.09
N MET A 127 -19.16 5.69 -12.22
CA MET A 127 -19.14 5.96 -10.80
C MET A 127 -17.86 6.67 -10.43
N LEU A 128 -17.95 7.61 -9.49
CA LEU A 128 -16.81 8.36 -9.00
C LEU A 128 -16.98 8.68 -7.52
N ASP A 129 -15.89 8.55 -6.77
CA ASP A 129 -15.86 8.96 -5.37
C ASP A 129 -14.44 9.38 -4.95
N GLY A 130 -14.35 10.18 -3.88
CA GLY A 130 -13.10 10.74 -3.36
C GLY A 130 -12.69 12.07 -3.99
N ASN A 131 -11.40 12.40 -3.90
CA ASN A 131 -10.90 13.72 -4.29
C ASN A 131 -10.53 13.79 -5.78
N LYS A 132 -11.42 14.39 -6.57
CA LYS A 132 -11.28 14.58 -8.03
C LYS A 132 -10.04 15.41 -8.43
N ASN A 133 -9.50 16.21 -7.52
CA ASN A 133 -8.33 17.06 -7.81
C ASN A 133 -7.07 16.24 -8.10
N TRP A 134 -7.05 14.94 -7.79
CA TRP A 134 -5.92 14.05 -8.05
C TRP A 134 -5.87 13.51 -9.48
N LYS A 135 -6.98 13.55 -10.23
CA LYS A 135 -7.04 13.00 -11.59
C LYS A 135 -6.04 13.63 -12.59
N PRO A 136 -5.81 14.96 -12.58
CA PRO A 136 -4.82 15.58 -13.47
C PRO A 136 -3.39 15.06 -13.25
N ASP A 137 -3.04 14.70 -12.01
CA ASP A 137 -1.69 14.26 -11.66
C ASP A 137 -1.32 12.91 -12.31
N CYS A 138 -2.30 12.08 -12.66
CA CYS A 138 -2.08 10.85 -13.42
C CYS A 138 -1.57 11.09 -14.85
N SER A 139 -1.81 12.27 -15.41
CA SER A 139 -1.43 12.63 -16.79
C SER A 139 -0.07 13.34 -16.88
N VAL A 140 0.57 13.63 -15.74
CA VAL A 140 1.85 14.35 -15.69
C VAL A 140 3.01 13.38 -15.94
N GLY A 141 3.83 13.67 -16.96
CA GLY A 141 4.98 12.84 -17.33
C GLY A 141 6.05 12.78 -16.23
N VAL A 142 6.34 11.54 -15.80
CA VAL A 142 7.44 10.90 -15.02
C VAL A 142 8.48 11.75 -14.24
N SER A 143 8.80 12.99 -14.58
CA SER A 143 9.94 13.72 -14.02
C SER A 143 9.78 14.21 -12.56
N GLN A 144 8.59 14.09 -11.94
CA GLN A 144 8.33 14.53 -10.55
C GLN A 144 7.53 13.54 -9.68
N ARG A 145 7.67 12.22 -9.88
CA ARG A 145 6.87 11.18 -9.17
C ARG A 145 6.92 11.23 -7.62
N ALA A 146 7.98 11.76 -7.01
CA ALA A 146 8.17 11.70 -5.56
C ALA A 146 7.10 12.44 -4.75
N ASN A 147 6.44 13.46 -5.33
CA ASN A 147 5.40 14.26 -4.68
C ASN A 147 4.03 14.16 -5.37
N LEU A 148 3.94 13.42 -6.48
CA LEU A 148 2.68 13.21 -7.20
C LEU A 148 1.93 12.02 -6.63
N VAL A 149 0.63 11.96 -6.91
CA VAL A 149 -0.21 10.81 -6.59
C VAL A 149 0.23 9.56 -7.34
N THR A 150 -0.14 8.39 -6.81
CA THR A 150 0.04 7.12 -7.51
C THR A 150 -1.29 6.68 -8.12
N CYS A 151 -1.28 6.42 -9.42
CA CYS A 151 -2.46 5.97 -10.16
C CYS A 151 -2.29 4.52 -10.59
N LYS A 152 -3.36 3.73 -10.44
CA LYS A 152 -3.45 2.36 -10.93
C LYS A 152 -4.74 2.17 -11.70
N GLU A 153 -4.60 1.65 -12.90
CA GLU A 153 -5.73 1.29 -13.75
C GLU A 153 -5.89 -0.23 -13.75
N LYS A 154 -7.12 -0.68 -13.63
CA LYS A 154 -7.50 -2.08 -13.75
C LYS A 154 -8.65 -2.22 -14.71
N GLU A 155 -8.53 -3.12 -15.67
CA GLU A 155 -9.55 -3.38 -16.67
C GLU A 155 -9.90 -4.87 -16.70
N PHE A 156 -11.18 -5.20 -16.82
CA PHE A 156 -11.64 -6.57 -16.99
C PHE A 156 -13.00 -6.63 -17.67
N PHE A 157 -13.29 -7.77 -18.29
CA PHE A 157 -14.60 -8.04 -18.89
C PHE A 157 -15.50 -8.73 -17.87
N ALA A 158 -16.77 -8.33 -17.86
CA ALA A 158 -17.81 -8.92 -17.04
C ALA A 158 -19.04 -9.23 -17.89
N VAL A 159 -19.65 -10.38 -17.62
CA VAL A 159 -20.84 -10.86 -18.33
C VAL A 159 -22.04 -10.76 -17.40
N THR A 160 -23.14 -10.17 -17.88
CA THR A 160 -24.40 -10.12 -17.14
C THR A 160 -25.20 -11.41 -17.31
N LYS A 161 -26.22 -11.61 -16.49
CA LYS A 161 -27.18 -12.73 -16.64
C LYS A 161 -27.98 -12.68 -17.95
N SER A 162 -27.95 -11.56 -18.66
CA SER A 162 -28.59 -11.35 -19.97
C SER A 162 -27.63 -11.58 -21.14
N ASP A 163 -26.48 -12.23 -20.91
CA ASP A 163 -25.40 -12.45 -21.89
C ASP A 163 -24.81 -11.16 -22.49
N SER A 164 -24.99 -10.02 -21.81
CA SER A 164 -24.39 -8.76 -22.23
C SER A 164 -23.00 -8.62 -21.63
N VAL A 165 -22.01 -8.27 -22.46
CA VAL A 165 -20.62 -8.12 -22.05
C VAL A 165 -20.29 -6.65 -21.84
N TYR A 166 -19.62 -6.35 -20.73
CA TYR A 166 -19.13 -5.02 -20.40
C TYR A 166 -17.62 -5.06 -20.14
N LEU A 167 -16.89 -4.12 -20.71
CA LEU A 167 -15.55 -3.77 -20.26
C LEU A 167 -15.68 -2.81 -19.08
N ILE A 168 -15.14 -3.21 -17.93
CA ILE A 168 -15.11 -2.41 -16.71
C ILE A 168 -13.69 -1.84 -16.59
N LYS A 169 -13.59 -0.51 -16.51
CA LYS A 169 -12.33 0.20 -16.26
C LYS A 169 -12.39 0.86 -14.89
N ILE A 170 -11.42 0.55 -14.04
CA ILE A 170 -11.29 1.12 -12.71
C ILE A 170 -10.00 1.93 -12.67
N LEU A 171 -10.11 3.22 -12.39
CA LEU A 171 -8.99 4.07 -12.05
C LEU A 171 -9.00 4.27 -10.53
N SER A 172 -7.91 3.86 -9.88
CA SER A 172 -7.66 4.09 -8.46
C SER A 172 -6.49 5.04 -8.30
N ILE A 173 -6.65 6.05 -7.44
CA ILE A 173 -5.61 7.05 -7.15
C ILE A 173 -5.42 7.16 -5.64
N VAL A 174 -4.16 7.16 -5.24
CA VAL A 174 -3.72 7.35 -3.85
C VAL A 174 -2.78 8.54 -3.77
N GLY A 175 -3.20 9.55 -3.02
CA GLY A 175 -2.45 10.75 -2.69
C GLY A 175 -1.37 10.49 -1.64
N LYS A 176 -0.37 11.36 -1.62
CA LYS A 176 0.72 11.32 -0.64
C LYS A 176 0.24 11.86 0.71
N ILE A 177 0.44 11.11 1.78
CA ILE A 177 0.26 11.53 3.16
C ILE A 177 1.43 10.97 4.01
N ASP A 178 1.70 11.58 5.15
CA ASP A 178 2.82 11.18 6.02
C ASP A 178 2.70 9.72 6.49
N GLU A 179 1.49 9.15 6.51
CA GLU A 179 1.23 7.77 6.91
C GLU A 179 1.60 6.74 5.84
N ASN A 180 1.53 7.12 4.55
CA ASN A 180 1.80 6.21 3.42
C ASN A 180 3.12 6.50 2.70
N THR A 181 3.79 7.59 3.08
CA THR A 181 5.17 7.90 2.72
C THR A 181 5.91 8.37 3.97
N ASN A 182 6.56 7.41 4.63
CA ASN A 182 7.43 7.51 5.81
C ASN A 182 8.68 8.37 5.71
#